data_AF-A0A0B6F712-F1
#
_entry.id   AF-A0A0B6F712-F1
#
_cell.length_a   1.000
_cell.length_b   1.000
_cell.length_c   1.000
_cell.angle_alpha   90.00
_cell.angle_beta   90.00
_cell.angle_gamma   90.00
#
_symmetry.space_group_name_H-M   'P 1'
#
loop_
_entity.id
_entity.type
_entity.pdbx_description
1 polymer ?
#
loop_
_entity_poly.entity_id
_entity_poly.type
_entity_poly.pdbx_seq_one_letter_code
_entity_poly.pdbx_strand_id
1 'polypeptide(L)'
;MRRCAAWRPESWNDSGMKKFLPILSIAMIACTAASCSSPDDTASDEPQFHQTSTAASSSTDATESSEESPSPTTSQEKEKEDPGLQERDKEAFIATNLGHATSKVYGISSPDDRVACTVTEAGGMLGCNVLFADPPLYPATGQPGWLSNAVNFDENKGFYPTMTLGGDNAAPTTLEVGSTVTMSGVTFEATSADEFTVKMDGHYFTVKDQGQYYSDTFPPKPDSAGRSITGTICGDVGNGEYVYAQEHGTDCKRAMEVVDYYKNYDFAPMEGGSRGYLMEDDFSCSYNADSGWPDKPEYRWLHCSIEDAGSVVVLDATARELISARG
;
A
#
# COMPACT_ATOMS: atom_id res chain seq x y z
N MET A 1 30.31 52.26 10.86
CA MET A 1 30.08 53.72 10.96
C MET A 1 28.93 54.09 10.03
N ARG A 2 27.97 54.85 10.57
CA ARG A 2 26.91 55.66 9.91
C ARG A 2 25.80 54.96 9.10
N ARG A 3 24.60 55.03 9.70
CA ARG A 3 23.26 54.99 9.11
C ARG A 3 23.00 56.22 8.20
N CYS A 4 22.01 56.10 7.30
CA CYS A 4 20.86 57.01 7.02
C CYS A 4 20.29 56.57 5.65
N ALA A 5 19.07 56.05 5.44
CA ALA A 5 17.70 56.37 5.90
C ALA A 5 17.10 57.68 5.34
N ALA A 6 16.11 57.54 4.45
CA ALA A 6 14.90 58.38 4.22
C ALA A 6 14.09 57.64 3.12
N TRP A 7 12.82 57.22 3.20
CA TRP A 7 11.59 57.65 3.90
C TRP A 7 11.20 59.11 3.62
N ARG A 8 10.24 59.36 2.70
CA ARG A 8 8.81 59.60 3.02
C ARG A 8 7.91 59.89 1.77
N PRO A 9 6.56 59.87 1.94
CA PRO A 9 5.51 59.58 0.95
C PRO A 9 4.59 60.78 0.65
N GLU A 10 3.57 60.58 -0.21
CA GLU A 10 2.27 61.31 -0.25
C GLU A 10 1.30 60.50 -1.17
N SER A 11 0.23 59.87 -0.65
CA SER A 11 -1.16 60.36 -0.42
C SER A 11 -2.00 60.44 -1.71
N TRP A 12 -2.95 59.52 -1.94
CA TRP A 12 -4.40 59.57 -1.63
C TRP A 12 -5.29 60.26 -2.67
N ASN A 13 -6.20 59.47 -3.26
CA ASN A 13 -7.63 59.74 -3.49
C ASN A 13 -8.20 58.45 -4.12
N ASP A 14 -8.94 57.59 -3.42
CA ASP A 14 -10.27 57.74 -2.80
C ASP A 14 -11.40 58.00 -3.80
N SER A 15 -12.23 56.97 -4.01
CA SER A 15 -13.70 57.04 -4.08
C SER A 15 -14.28 55.90 -4.91
N GLY A 16 -15.19 55.11 -4.33
CA GLY A 16 -16.15 54.37 -5.16
C GLY A 16 -16.83 53.13 -4.57
N MET A 17 -17.28 53.15 -3.31
CA MET A 17 -18.28 52.17 -2.85
C MET A 17 -19.56 52.27 -3.71
N LYS A 18 -19.98 51.18 -4.35
CA LYS A 18 -21.38 50.94 -4.72
C LYS A 18 -21.80 49.53 -4.32
N LYS A 19 -22.54 49.49 -3.20
CA LYS A 19 -23.37 48.38 -2.75
C LYS A 19 -24.50 48.17 -3.76
N PHE A 20 -24.70 46.94 -4.23
CA PHE A 20 -26.00 46.45 -4.71
C PHE A 20 -26.08 44.93 -4.48
N LEU A 21 -26.80 44.55 -3.42
CA LEU A 21 -27.70 43.39 -3.34
C LEU A 21 -29.13 44.00 -3.41
N PRO A 22 -30.22 43.29 -3.77
CA PRO A 22 -30.44 41.83 -3.68
C PRO A 22 -31.18 41.23 -4.92
N ILE A 23 -31.43 39.92 -4.94
CA ILE A 23 -32.76 39.28 -5.13
C ILE A 23 -32.61 37.75 -5.25
N LEU A 24 -33.30 37.10 -4.31
CA LEU A 24 -33.82 35.73 -4.27
C LEU A 24 -34.13 35.11 -5.65
N SER A 25 -33.69 33.88 -5.88
CA SER A 25 -34.46 32.86 -6.61
C SER A 25 -34.04 31.46 -6.13
N ILE A 26 -34.88 30.93 -5.25
CA ILE A 26 -34.90 29.55 -4.80
C ILE A 26 -35.50 28.73 -5.95
N ALA A 27 -34.73 27.84 -6.55
CA ALA A 27 -35.26 26.76 -7.36
C ALA A 27 -35.11 25.47 -6.55
N MET A 28 -36.18 25.09 -5.84
CA MET A 28 -36.34 23.76 -5.31
C MET A 28 -36.66 22.82 -6.47
N ILE A 29 -35.74 21.91 -6.80
CA ILE A 29 -36.08 20.69 -7.52
C ILE A 29 -36.08 19.57 -6.49
N ALA A 30 -37.26 19.35 -5.93
CA ALA A 30 -37.60 18.10 -5.27
C ALA A 30 -37.96 17.09 -6.36
N CYS A 31 -37.07 16.13 -6.61
CA CYS A 31 -37.45 14.87 -7.24
C CYS A 31 -37.39 13.78 -6.18
N THR A 32 -38.56 13.20 -5.99
CA THR A 32 -38.97 12.13 -5.10
C THR A 32 -37.97 10.97 -5.01
N ALA A 33 -37.72 10.54 -3.78
CA ALA A 33 -37.17 9.22 -3.47
C ALA A 33 -38.03 8.13 -4.10
N ALA A 34 -37.43 7.31 -4.95
CA ALA A 34 -37.89 5.94 -5.20
C ALA A 34 -37.06 5.03 -4.30
N SER A 35 -37.62 4.73 -3.12
CA SER A 35 -37.17 3.66 -2.25
C SER A 35 -37.55 2.33 -2.89
N CYS A 36 -36.59 1.64 -3.48
CA CYS A 36 -36.65 0.19 -3.68
C CYS A 36 -35.53 -0.43 -2.85
N SER A 37 -35.89 -0.77 -1.62
CA SER A 37 -35.17 -1.64 -0.72
C SER A 37 -35.17 -3.08 -1.24
N SER A 38 -34.00 -3.73 -1.19
CA SER A 38 -33.70 -5.12 -0.75
C SER A 38 -32.65 -5.80 -1.64
N PRO A 39 -31.86 -6.76 -1.14
CA PRO A 39 -31.32 -6.95 0.21
C PRO A 39 -29.78 -6.94 0.20
N ASP A 40 -29.20 -6.90 1.40
CA ASP A 40 -27.81 -7.27 1.66
C ASP A 40 -27.50 -8.65 1.05
N ASP A 41 -26.52 -8.68 0.15
CA ASP A 41 -25.68 -9.85 -0.06
C ASP A 41 -24.24 -9.41 0.17
N THR A 42 -23.72 -9.80 1.32
CA THR A 42 -22.31 -9.76 1.67
C THR A 42 -21.52 -10.62 0.67
N ALA A 43 -20.90 -9.95 -0.30
CA ALA A 43 -19.68 -10.40 -0.96
C ALA A 43 -18.77 -9.18 -1.06
N SER A 44 -17.83 -9.07 -0.12
CA SER A 44 -16.77 -8.07 -0.16
C SER A 44 -15.83 -8.44 -1.30
N ASP A 45 -16.10 -7.94 -2.50
CA ASP A 45 -15.18 -7.93 -3.64
C ASP A 45 -14.13 -6.81 -3.41
N GLU A 46 -13.03 -7.16 -2.75
CA GLU A 46 -11.75 -6.46 -2.88
C GLU A 46 -10.66 -7.47 -3.35
N PRO A 47 -9.70 -7.02 -4.18
CA PRO A 47 -9.12 -7.85 -5.25
C PRO A 47 -8.11 -8.88 -4.76
N GLN A 48 -8.31 -10.12 -5.20
CA GLN A 48 -7.27 -11.15 -5.23
C GLN A 48 -6.27 -10.85 -6.35
N PHE A 49 -4.99 -10.88 -6.02
CA PHE A 49 -3.96 -11.11 -7.02
C PHE A 49 -3.74 -12.62 -7.18
N HIS A 50 -3.58 -13.02 -8.45
CA HIS A 50 -3.35 -14.37 -9.00
C HIS A 50 -4.25 -15.53 -8.52
N GLN A 51 -5.56 -15.48 -8.78
CA GLN A 51 -6.32 -16.74 -8.92
C GLN A 51 -6.05 -17.39 -10.29
N THR A 52 -5.03 -18.25 -10.33
CA THR A 52 -4.99 -19.36 -11.31
C THR A 52 -5.47 -20.62 -10.61
N SER A 53 -6.73 -20.65 -10.18
CA SER A 53 -7.34 -21.87 -9.64
C SER A 53 -8.15 -22.56 -10.73
N THR A 54 -7.52 -23.50 -11.42
CA THR A 54 -8.23 -24.58 -12.10
C THR A 54 -8.86 -25.47 -11.02
N ALA A 55 -10.00 -25.05 -10.48
CA ALA A 55 -10.78 -25.88 -9.57
C ALA A 55 -11.54 -26.93 -10.41
N ALA A 56 -11.01 -28.15 -10.39
CA ALA A 56 -11.73 -29.32 -10.85
C ALA A 56 -13.03 -29.48 -10.06
N SER A 57 -14.14 -29.61 -10.78
CA SER A 57 -15.43 -29.99 -10.22
C SER A 57 -15.35 -31.32 -9.49
N SER A 58 -15.76 -31.35 -8.23
CA SER A 58 -16.34 -32.55 -7.64
C SER A 58 -17.41 -32.18 -6.62
N SER A 59 -18.63 -32.28 -7.10
CA SER A 59 -19.89 -32.42 -6.37
C SER A 59 -19.86 -33.57 -5.37
N THR A 60 -20.40 -33.35 -4.17
CA THR A 60 -21.15 -34.37 -3.44
C THR A 60 -22.28 -33.75 -2.63
N ASP A 61 -23.42 -34.42 -2.71
CA ASP A 61 -24.75 -34.08 -2.26
C ASP A 61 -24.94 -33.92 -0.75
N ALA A 62 -26.01 -33.18 -0.45
CA ALA A 62 -26.68 -33.05 0.83
C ALA A 62 -27.43 -34.33 1.23
N THR A 63 -27.58 -34.60 2.54
CA THR A 63 -28.84 -35.09 3.15
C THR A 63 -28.89 -34.87 4.68
N GLU A 64 -29.69 -33.88 5.09
CA GLU A 64 -30.80 -33.85 6.08
C GLU A 64 -30.85 -34.66 7.42
N SER A 65 -31.37 -33.95 8.45
CA SER A 65 -32.36 -34.37 9.50
C SER A 65 -31.82 -35.11 10.77
N SER A 66 -32.29 -34.93 12.02
CA SER A 66 -33.38 -34.16 12.64
C SER A 66 -33.19 -34.01 14.16
N GLU A 67 -33.68 -32.89 14.70
CA GLU A 67 -34.41 -32.60 15.96
C GLU A 67 -34.05 -33.10 17.39
N GLU A 68 -34.16 -32.12 18.28
CA GLU A 68 -34.81 -32.07 19.62
C GLU A 68 -33.98 -32.11 20.92
N SER A 69 -34.23 -31.06 21.72
CA SER A 69 -33.75 -30.75 23.07
C SER A 69 -34.54 -31.54 24.14
N PRO A 70 -34.10 -31.61 25.43
CA PRO A 70 -34.29 -30.48 26.34
C PRO A 70 -33.17 -30.26 27.39
N SER A 71 -33.06 -28.99 27.81
CA SER A 71 -32.42 -28.48 29.05
C SER A 71 -33.06 -29.06 30.33
N PRO A 72 -32.41 -29.05 31.53
CA PRO A 72 -31.84 -27.83 32.15
C PRO A 72 -30.59 -28.02 33.04
N THR A 73 -29.89 -26.90 33.34
CA THR A 73 -29.54 -26.41 34.70
C THR A 73 -28.32 -25.48 34.66
N THR A 74 -28.57 -24.22 35.00
CA THR A 74 -27.71 -23.23 35.67
C THR A 74 -26.25 -23.10 35.21
N SER A 75 -26.06 -22.10 34.35
CA SER A 75 -24.79 -21.48 33.99
C SER A 75 -24.01 -21.02 35.23
N GLN A 76 -22.88 -21.67 35.50
CA GLN A 76 -21.69 -20.95 35.94
C GLN A 76 -20.85 -20.73 34.69
N GLU A 77 -20.85 -19.49 34.20
CA GLU A 77 -19.87 -19.01 33.24
C GLU A 77 -18.49 -19.22 33.86
N LYS A 78 -17.84 -20.34 33.51
CA LYS A 78 -16.40 -20.34 33.40
C LYS A 78 -16.09 -19.49 32.18
N GLU A 79 -15.66 -18.27 32.46
CA GLU A 79 -14.80 -17.49 31.59
C GLU A 79 -13.75 -18.46 31.00
N LYS A 80 -13.92 -18.81 29.73
CA LYS A 80 -12.95 -19.56 28.97
C LYS A 80 -11.82 -18.57 28.76
N GLU A 81 -10.80 -18.63 29.62
CA GLU A 81 -9.49 -18.06 29.29
C GLU A 81 -9.12 -18.64 27.92
N ASP A 82 -9.09 -17.76 26.92
CA ASP A 82 -8.37 -18.01 25.68
C ASP A 82 -6.98 -18.50 26.09
N PRO A 83 -6.48 -19.66 25.64
CA PRO A 83 -5.11 -20.05 25.93
C PRO A 83 -4.20 -19.10 25.14
N GLY A 84 -3.99 -17.90 25.71
CA GLY A 84 -3.26 -16.82 25.09
C GLY A 84 -1.84 -17.22 24.73
N LEU A 85 -1.25 -16.50 23.77
CA LEU A 85 0.11 -16.74 23.32
C LEU A 85 1.10 -16.68 24.50
N GLN A 86 2.04 -17.62 24.53
CA GLN A 86 3.08 -17.66 25.53
C GLN A 86 4.09 -16.52 25.31
N GLU A 87 4.20 -15.61 26.26
CA GLU A 87 5.18 -14.54 26.21
C GLU A 87 6.62 -15.08 26.32
N ARG A 88 7.50 -14.60 25.44
CA ARG A 88 8.93 -14.94 25.40
C ARG A 88 9.78 -13.75 25.78
N ASP A 89 10.94 -14.05 26.33
CA ASP A 89 11.92 -13.04 26.72
C ASP A 89 12.62 -12.47 25.48
N LYS A 90 12.64 -11.15 25.32
CA LYS A 90 13.23 -10.48 24.15
C LYS A 90 14.75 -10.66 24.09
N GLU A 91 15.39 -10.88 25.23
CA GLU A 91 16.84 -11.12 25.34
C GLU A 91 17.29 -12.36 24.56
N ALA A 92 16.39 -13.34 24.33
CA ALA A 92 16.66 -14.51 23.52
C ALA A 92 16.85 -14.20 22.02
N PHE A 93 16.43 -13.00 21.57
CA PHE A 93 16.43 -12.60 20.15
C PHE A 93 17.55 -11.60 19.83
N ILE A 94 18.48 -11.33 20.77
CA ILE A 94 19.59 -10.40 20.53
C ILE A 94 20.50 -10.95 19.42
N ALA A 95 20.65 -10.17 18.36
CA ALA A 95 21.50 -10.50 17.23
C ALA A 95 22.98 -10.31 17.58
N THR A 96 23.80 -11.31 17.24
CA THR A 96 25.24 -11.31 17.56
C THR A 96 26.13 -10.99 16.36
N ASN A 97 25.57 -10.99 15.15
CA ASN A 97 26.30 -10.80 13.89
C ASN A 97 26.46 -9.33 13.49
N LEU A 98 25.82 -8.38 14.18
CA LEU A 98 25.87 -6.95 13.87
C LEU A 98 26.78 -6.19 14.85
N GLY A 99 28.07 -6.56 14.87
CA GLY A 99 29.08 -6.00 15.78
C GLY A 99 29.38 -4.51 15.61
N HIS A 100 28.85 -3.88 14.55
CA HIS A 100 28.97 -2.43 14.29
C HIS A 100 27.78 -1.62 14.84
N ALA A 101 26.73 -2.28 15.34
CA ALA A 101 25.55 -1.59 15.84
C ALA A 101 25.88 -0.80 17.13
N THR A 102 25.38 0.43 17.21
CA THR A 102 25.55 1.31 18.37
C THR A 102 24.50 1.08 19.46
N SER A 103 23.54 0.19 19.22
CA SER A 103 22.47 -0.20 20.15
C SER A 103 22.19 -1.70 20.03
N LYS A 104 21.38 -2.27 20.95
CA LYS A 104 20.95 -3.66 20.80
C LYS A 104 20.13 -3.81 19.54
N VAL A 105 20.41 -4.86 18.80
CA VAL A 105 19.64 -5.26 17.63
C VAL A 105 19.05 -6.63 17.91
N TYR A 106 17.78 -6.79 17.59
CA TYR A 106 17.07 -8.05 17.70
C TYR A 106 16.80 -8.60 16.30
N GLY A 107 16.95 -9.92 16.16
CA GLY A 107 16.60 -10.66 14.95
C GLY A 107 15.54 -11.69 15.28
N ILE A 108 14.42 -11.66 14.57
CA ILE A 108 13.31 -12.59 14.77
C ILE A 108 12.81 -13.13 13.44
N SER A 109 12.47 -14.42 13.39
CA SER A 109 11.81 -15.01 12.22
C SER A 109 10.52 -15.75 12.57
N SER A 110 9.65 -15.87 11.57
CA SER A 110 8.46 -16.71 11.62
C SER A 110 8.83 -18.21 11.68
N PRO A 111 7.94 -19.07 12.19
CA PRO A 111 8.17 -20.53 12.25
C PRO A 111 8.48 -21.21 10.91
N ASP A 112 8.00 -20.64 9.81
CA ASP A 112 8.17 -21.14 8.43
C ASP A 112 9.28 -20.40 7.66
N ASP A 113 10.06 -19.56 8.35
CA ASP A 113 11.14 -18.75 7.80
C ASP A 113 10.74 -17.75 6.69
N ARG A 114 9.44 -17.51 6.47
CA ARG A 114 8.97 -16.54 5.46
C ARG A 114 9.18 -15.10 5.85
N VAL A 115 9.12 -14.79 7.14
CA VAL A 115 9.31 -13.44 7.66
C VAL A 115 10.57 -13.43 8.51
N ALA A 116 11.47 -12.48 8.25
CA ALA A 116 12.63 -12.24 9.08
C ALA A 116 12.79 -10.74 9.32
N CYS A 117 12.64 -10.31 10.57
CA CYS A 117 12.65 -8.91 10.97
C CYS A 117 13.89 -8.56 11.80
N THR A 118 14.41 -7.37 11.54
CA THR A 118 15.42 -6.71 12.35
C THR A 118 14.78 -5.56 13.11
N VAL A 119 14.96 -5.52 14.44
CA VAL A 119 14.51 -4.43 15.31
C VAL A 119 15.69 -3.80 16.01
N THR A 120 15.83 -2.48 15.89
CA THR A 120 16.87 -1.73 16.60
C THR A 120 16.29 -1.06 17.85
N GLU A 121 16.95 -1.23 19.00
CA GLU A 121 16.50 -0.64 20.27
C GLU A 121 16.59 0.89 20.24
N ALA A 122 17.62 1.44 19.60
CA ALA A 122 17.71 2.88 19.36
C ALA A 122 16.91 3.28 18.11
N GLY A 123 15.82 4.03 18.34
CA GLY A 123 15.00 4.60 17.26
C GLY A 123 13.86 3.70 16.79
N GLY A 124 13.72 2.49 17.33
CA GLY A 124 12.59 1.61 17.02
C GLY A 124 12.51 1.23 15.54
N MET A 125 13.62 1.28 14.79
CA MET A 125 13.57 0.96 13.37
C MET A 125 13.29 -0.52 13.21
N LEU A 126 12.27 -0.82 12.41
CA LEU A 126 11.81 -2.14 12.04
C LEU A 126 11.98 -2.30 10.52
N GLY A 127 12.65 -3.36 10.11
CA GLY A 127 12.70 -3.78 8.72
C GLY A 127 12.50 -5.29 8.64
N CYS A 128 11.57 -5.74 7.80
CA CYS A 128 11.26 -7.15 7.64
C CYS A 128 11.50 -7.59 6.19
N ASN A 129 12.28 -8.64 6.00
CA ASN A 129 12.31 -9.37 4.73
C ASN A 129 11.15 -10.37 4.74
N VAL A 130 10.47 -10.50 3.61
CA VAL A 130 9.28 -11.35 3.48
C VAL A 130 9.32 -12.14 2.18
N LEU A 131 9.14 -13.46 2.29
CA LEU A 131 8.95 -14.38 1.18
C LEU A 131 7.46 -14.54 0.88
N PHE A 132 6.92 -13.57 0.14
CA PHE A 132 5.53 -13.57 -0.30
C PHE A 132 5.23 -14.73 -1.25
N ALA A 133 4.03 -15.31 -1.15
CA ALA A 133 3.50 -16.23 -2.15
C ALA A 133 3.12 -15.52 -3.43
N ASP A 134 2.51 -14.34 -3.28
CA ASP A 134 2.14 -13.43 -4.36
C ASP A 134 2.65 -12.02 -4.00
N PRO A 135 3.87 -11.65 -4.46
CA PRO A 135 4.50 -10.39 -4.08
C PRO A 135 3.75 -9.17 -4.63
N PRO A 136 3.32 -8.22 -3.78
CA PRO A 136 2.78 -6.95 -4.23
C PRO A 136 3.77 -6.16 -5.09
N LEU A 137 3.28 -5.38 -6.06
CA LEU A 137 4.12 -4.56 -6.92
C LEU A 137 4.67 -3.33 -6.20
N TYR A 138 5.96 -3.06 -6.39
CA TYR A 138 6.68 -1.88 -5.91
C TYR A 138 7.45 -1.22 -7.06
N PRO A 139 6.78 -0.46 -7.95
CA PRO A 139 7.35 0.06 -9.18
C PRO A 139 8.23 1.31 -8.99
N ALA A 140 9.08 1.31 -7.98
CA ALA A 140 10.04 2.39 -7.74
C ALA A 140 11.07 2.46 -8.88
N THR A 141 11.37 3.69 -9.30
CA THR A 141 12.38 3.93 -10.34
C THR A 141 13.78 3.57 -9.85
N GLY A 142 14.61 3.03 -10.75
CA GLY A 142 16.00 2.68 -10.43
C GLY A 142 16.18 1.24 -9.93
N GLN A 143 15.07 0.51 -9.75
CA GLN A 143 15.08 -0.82 -9.17
C GLN A 143 15.23 -1.91 -10.25
N PRO A 144 16.07 -2.93 -10.04
CA PRO A 144 16.25 -4.03 -11.01
C PRO A 144 15.03 -4.97 -11.12
N GLY A 145 14.11 -4.90 -10.15
CA GLY A 145 12.86 -5.64 -10.12
C GLY A 145 11.79 -4.83 -9.38
N TRP A 146 10.53 -5.25 -9.49
CA TRP A 146 9.38 -4.55 -8.87
C TRP A 146 8.52 -5.49 -8.02
N LEU A 147 8.94 -6.73 -7.79
CA LEU A 147 8.27 -7.61 -6.84
C LEU A 147 8.78 -7.28 -5.44
N SER A 148 7.86 -6.98 -4.53
CA SER A 148 8.21 -6.73 -3.14
C SER A 148 8.86 -7.97 -2.52
N ASN A 149 9.82 -7.77 -1.63
CA ASN A 149 10.47 -8.83 -0.86
C ASN A 149 10.72 -8.40 0.59
N ALA A 150 10.13 -7.28 0.99
CA ALA A 150 10.23 -6.73 2.32
C ALA A 150 8.96 -5.95 2.68
N VAL A 151 8.83 -5.63 3.96
CA VAL A 151 7.78 -4.76 4.52
C VAL A 151 8.47 -3.72 5.40
N ASN A 152 8.12 -2.45 5.16
CA ASN A 152 8.54 -1.32 5.99
C ASN A 152 7.36 -0.76 6.78
N PHE A 153 7.67 0.09 7.75
CA PHE A 153 6.70 0.77 8.59
C PHE A 153 6.87 2.29 8.50
N ASP A 154 5.75 3.00 8.41
CA ASP A 154 5.64 4.45 8.56
C ASP A 154 4.46 4.75 9.50
N GLU A 155 4.69 5.58 10.52
CA GLU A 155 3.71 5.85 11.59
C GLU A 155 2.36 6.37 11.08
N ASN A 156 2.33 7.03 9.92
CA ASN A 156 1.12 7.63 9.34
C ASN A 156 0.46 6.74 8.29
N LYS A 157 1.19 5.76 7.75
CA LYS A 157 0.76 4.91 6.62
C LYS A 157 0.66 3.43 6.99
N GLY A 158 1.09 3.05 8.19
CA GLY A 158 1.16 1.67 8.64
C GLY A 158 2.25 0.87 7.93
N PHE A 159 1.99 -0.43 7.80
CA PHE A 159 2.90 -1.34 7.12
C PHE A 159 2.66 -1.32 5.62
N TYR A 160 3.74 -1.35 4.84
CA TYR A 160 3.65 -1.40 3.39
C TYR A 160 4.72 -2.29 2.76
N PRO A 161 4.36 -3.08 1.72
CA PRO A 161 5.31 -3.84 0.93
C PRO A 161 6.34 -2.92 0.24
N THR A 162 7.57 -3.38 0.18
CA THR A 162 8.68 -2.70 -0.48
C THR A 162 9.65 -3.71 -1.08
N MET A 163 10.63 -3.21 -1.84
CA MET A 163 11.71 -4.01 -2.37
C MET A 163 13.07 -3.56 -1.78
N THR A 164 13.84 -4.54 -1.31
CA THR A 164 15.23 -4.39 -0.88
C THR A 164 16.16 -5.25 -1.74
N LEU A 165 17.37 -4.76 -2.03
CA LEU A 165 18.40 -5.46 -2.80
C LEU A 165 19.36 -6.27 -1.92
N GLY A 166 18.96 -6.55 -0.69
CA GLY A 166 19.79 -7.18 0.34
C GLY A 166 20.35 -6.15 1.33
N GLY A 167 21.17 -6.62 2.26
CA GLY A 167 21.75 -5.80 3.32
C GLY A 167 22.16 -6.64 4.52
N ASP A 168 22.84 -5.98 5.46
CA ASP A 168 23.19 -6.59 6.74
C ASP A 168 21.92 -6.73 7.58
N ASN A 169 21.36 -7.93 7.61
CA ASN A 169 20.23 -8.26 8.47
C ASN A 169 20.72 -8.89 9.78
N ALA A 170 19.98 -8.64 10.86
CA ALA A 170 20.17 -9.39 12.10
C ALA A 170 19.94 -10.88 11.82
N ALA A 171 20.84 -11.74 12.31
CA ALA A 171 20.61 -13.18 12.27
C ALA A 171 19.34 -13.47 13.09
N PRO A 172 18.28 -13.99 12.46
CA PRO A 172 17.01 -14.13 13.14
C PRO A 172 17.03 -15.34 14.06
N THR A 173 16.32 -15.24 15.19
CA THR A 173 15.93 -16.38 16.01
C THR A 173 14.45 -16.66 15.79
N THR A 174 14.12 -17.90 15.45
CA THR A 174 12.73 -18.31 15.17
C THR A 174 11.86 -18.17 16.42
N LEU A 175 10.71 -17.51 16.30
CA LEU A 175 9.69 -17.48 17.34
C LEU A 175 8.91 -18.80 17.34
N GLU A 176 8.80 -19.44 18.51
CA GLU A 176 8.06 -20.71 18.64
C GLU A 176 6.56 -20.52 18.40
N VAL A 177 5.91 -21.51 17.77
CA VAL A 177 4.45 -21.53 17.57
C VAL A 177 3.72 -21.42 18.91
N GLY A 178 2.62 -20.66 18.93
CA GLY A 178 1.84 -20.35 20.12
C GLY A 178 2.52 -19.34 21.04
N SER A 179 3.53 -18.60 20.56
CA SER A 179 4.28 -17.62 21.35
C SER A 179 4.13 -16.19 20.83
N THR A 180 4.42 -15.25 21.72
CA THR A 180 4.54 -13.82 21.42
C THR A 180 5.79 -13.23 22.05
N VAL A 181 6.33 -12.17 21.48
CA VAL A 181 7.41 -11.39 22.08
C VAL A 181 7.23 -9.92 21.72
N THR A 182 7.46 -9.04 22.69
CA THR A 182 7.45 -7.59 22.47
C THR A 182 8.83 -7.02 22.72
N MET A 183 9.34 -6.26 21.76
CA MET A 183 10.65 -5.61 21.82
C MET A 183 10.60 -4.24 21.16
N SER A 184 11.07 -3.22 21.88
CA SER A 184 11.16 -1.84 21.36
C SER A 184 9.82 -1.30 20.79
N GLY A 185 8.69 -1.69 21.38
CA GLY A 185 7.35 -1.28 20.91
C GLY A 185 6.80 -2.09 19.74
N VAL A 186 7.55 -3.07 19.22
CA VAL A 186 7.08 -4.03 18.21
C VAL A 186 6.66 -5.32 18.89
N THR A 187 5.47 -5.81 18.59
CA THR A 187 4.98 -7.12 19.05
C THR A 187 4.98 -8.09 17.88
N PHE A 188 5.50 -9.29 18.13
CA PHE A 188 5.52 -10.40 17.19
C PHE A 188 4.69 -11.54 17.76
N GLU A 189 3.90 -12.19 16.92
CA GLU A 189 2.99 -13.27 17.29
C GLU A 189 3.11 -14.40 16.26
N ALA A 190 3.40 -15.62 16.75
CA ALA A 190 3.41 -16.83 15.95
C ALA A 190 2.20 -17.69 16.33
N THR A 191 1.00 -17.32 15.87
CA THR A 191 -0.25 -17.99 16.22
C THR A 191 -0.25 -19.46 15.79
N SER A 192 0.31 -19.74 14.61
CA SER A 192 0.43 -21.08 14.05
C SER A 192 1.76 -21.24 13.32
N ALA A 193 2.01 -22.42 12.75
CA ALA A 193 3.21 -22.65 11.94
C ALA A 193 3.23 -21.84 10.63
N ASP A 194 2.08 -21.38 10.15
CA ASP A 194 1.87 -20.65 8.90
C ASP A 194 1.11 -19.34 9.15
N GLU A 195 1.23 -18.75 10.35
CA GLU A 195 0.67 -17.43 10.64
C GLU A 195 1.61 -16.67 11.55
N PHE A 196 2.16 -15.58 11.02
CA PHE A 196 3.05 -14.69 11.75
C PHE A 196 2.57 -13.24 11.62
N THR A 197 2.31 -12.61 12.76
CA THR A 197 1.81 -11.23 12.83
C THR A 197 2.83 -10.33 13.50
N VAL A 198 3.03 -9.14 12.93
CA VAL A 198 3.85 -8.06 13.47
C VAL A 198 2.96 -6.87 13.73
N LYS A 199 3.04 -6.28 14.92
CA LYS A 199 2.23 -5.14 15.36
C LYS A 199 3.12 -4.01 15.86
N MET A 200 2.77 -2.78 15.49
CA MET A 200 3.47 -1.56 15.90
C MET A 200 2.51 -0.38 15.80
N ASP A 201 2.44 0.44 16.85
CA ASP A 201 1.64 1.68 16.90
C ASP A 201 0.19 1.55 16.41
N GLY A 202 -0.46 0.41 16.70
CA GLY A 202 -1.85 0.13 16.31
C GLY A 202 -2.04 -0.43 14.91
N HIS A 203 -0.99 -0.47 14.10
CA HIS A 203 -0.96 -1.13 12.79
C HIS A 203 -0.46 -2.56 12.91
N TYR A 204 -0.78 -3.37 11.89
CA TYR A 204 -0.25 -4.73 11.80
C TYR A 204 0.00 -5.16 10.36
N PHE A 205 0.88 -6.13 10.21
CA PHE A 205 0.83 -7.03 9.07
C PHE A 205 0.90 -8.48 9.52
N THR A 206 0.29 -9.35 8.74
CA THR A 206 0.27 -10.79 8.93
C THR A 206 0.68 -11.46 7.63
N VAL A 207 1.58 -12.42 7.72
CA VAL A 207 1.85 -13.37 6.65
C VAL A 207 1.26 -14.71 7.05
N LYS A 208 0.34 -15.22 6.23
CA LYS A 208 -0.33 -16.50 6.47
C LYS A 208 -0.80 -17.16 5.18
N ASP A 209 -1.48 -18.29 5.27
CA ASP A 209 -2.08 -18.98 4.11
C ASP A 209 -1.02 -19.26 3.02
N GLN A 210 0.10 -19.86 3.43
CA GLN A 210 1.27 -20.18 2.60
C GLN A 210 2.03 -18.96 2.06
N GLY A 211 2.02 -17.83 2.76
CA GLY A 211 2.81 -16.65 2.42
C GLY A 211 2.02 -15.49 1.81
N GLN A 212 0.70 -15.51 1.91
CA GLN A 212 -0.17 -14.38 1.56
C GLN A 212 -0.01 -13.24 2.58
N TYR A 213 0.01 -12.01 2.09
CA TYR A 213 0.21 -10.81 2.89
C TYR A 213 -1.11 -10.13 3.22
N TYR A 214 -1.28 -9.77 4.49
CA TYR A 214 -2.42 -9.04 5.00
C TYR A 214 -1.93 -7.89 5.89
N SER A 215 -2.58 -6.74 5.81
CA SER A 215 -2.32 -5.61 6.70
C SER A 215 -3.59 -4.77 6.79
N ASP A 216 -3.75 -4.02 7.88
CA ASP A 216 -4.85 -3.06 8.01
C ASP A 216 -4.77 -1.92 6.98
N THR A 217 -3.61 -1.71 6.37
CA THR A 217 -3.33 -0.69 5.36
C THR A 217 -3.12 -1.26 3.96
N PHE A 218 -3.42 -2.54 3.73
CA PHE A 218 -3.28 -3.20 2.43
C PHE A 218 -4.63 -3.70 1.86
N PRO A 219 -4.94 -3.51 0.56
CA PRO A 219 -4.13 -2.80 -0.44
C PRO A 219 -4.02 -1.31 -0.11
N PRO A 220 -2.87 -0.66 -0.39
CA PRO A 220 -2.67 0.73 -0.05
C PRO A 220 -3.62 1.61 -0.84
N LYS A 221 -4.14 2.64 -0.17
CA LYS A 221 -5.05 3.63 -0.75
C LYS A 221 -4.46 5.03 -0.59
N PRO A 222 -4.75 5.97 -1.49
CA PRO A 222 -4.37 7.36 -1.29
C PRO A 222 -4.95 7.91 0.03
N ASP A 223 -4.19 8.79 0.68
CA ASP A 223 -4.63 9.47 1.88
C ASP A 223 -5.75 10.50 1.59
N SER A 224 -6.23 11.16 2.64
CA SER A 224 -7.29 12.18 2.52
C SER A 224 -6.93 13.39 1.63
N ALA A 225 -5.63 13.63 1.38
CA ALA A 225 -5.14 14.66 0.48
C ALA A 225 -4.90 14.12 -0.95
N GLY A 226 -5.17 12.83 -1.20
CA GLY A 226 -4.94 12.16 -2.48
C GLY A 226 -3.50 11.69 -2.70
N ARG A 227 -2.64 11.76 -1.67
CA ARG A 227 -1.23 11.34 -1.77
C ARG A 227 -1.10 9.86 -1.47
N SER A 228 -0.23 9.19 -2.20
CA SER A 228 -0.08 7.74 -2.14
C SER A 228 1.32 7.31 -1.77
N ILE A 229 1.49 6.02 -1.47
CA ILE A 229 2.81 5.38 -1.40
C ILE A 229 3.12 4.66 -2.70
N THR A 230 4.40 4.43 -3.00
CA THR A 230 4.81 3.57 -4.12
C THR A 230 4.06 2.24 -4.09
N GLY A 231 3.58 1.79 -5.26
CA GLY A 231 2.78 0.58 -5.41
C GLY A 231 1.26 0.78 -5.25
N THR A 232 0.81 1.94 -4.77
CA THR A 232 -0.61 2.29 -4.73
C THR A 232 -1.18 2.41 -6.14
N ILE A 233 -2.34 1.82 -6.37
CA ILE A 233 -3.12 2.03 -7.60
C ILE A 233 -3.86 3.36 -7.46
N CYS A 234 -3.46 4.35 -8.26
CA CYS A 234 -4.12 5.66 -8.34
C CYS A 234 -5.46 5.60 -9.08
N GLY A 235 -5.64 4.65 -9.99
CA GLY A 235 -6.91 4.42 -10.68
C GLY A 235 -6.82 3.46 -11.86
N ASP A 236 -7.98 3.20 -12.45
CA ASP A 236 -8.18 2.43 -13.69
C ASP A 236 -8.45 3.39 -14.85
N VAL A 237 -7.72 3.21 -15.95
CA VAL A 237 -7.83 4.03 -17.17
C VAL A 237 -8.46 3.25 -18.34
N GLY A 238 -9.14 2.15 -18.04
CA GLY A 238 -9.85 1.28 -18.96
C GLY A 238 -8.97 0.18 -19.57
N ASN A 239 -9.60 -0.80 -20.20
CA ASN A 239 -8.94 -1.92 -20.89
C ASN A 239 -7.99 -2.77 -20.01
N GLY A 240 -8.17 -2.75 -18.69
CA GLY A 240 -7.33 -3.48 -17.75
C GLY A 240 -5.98 -2.81 -17.47
N GLU A 241 -5.84 -1.51 -17.80
CA GLU A 241 -4.68 -0.68 -17.50
C GLU A 241 -4.88 0.08 -16.17
N TYR A 242 -3.95 -0.12 -15.25
CA TYR A 242 -3.96 0.53 -13.93
C TYR A 242 -2.78 1.49 -13.81
N VAL A 243 -3.02 2.64 -13.18
CA VAL A 243 -2.00 3.66 -12.90
C VAL A 243 -1.42 3.42 -11.52
N TYR A 244 -0.14 3.07 -11.44
CA TYR A 244 0.58 2.83 -10.18
C TYR A 244 1.45 4.02 -9.82
N ALA A 245 1.42 4.43 -8.55
CA ALA A 245 2.37 5.36 -7.98
C ALA A 245 3.78 4.75 -7.96
N GLN A 246 4.76 5.45 -8.52
CA GLN A 246 6.17 5.05 -8.50
C GLN A 246 6.93 5.66 -7.32
N GLU A 247 6.40 6.73 -6.74
CA GLU A 247 7.04 7.47 -5.64
C GLU A 247 6.10 7.66 -4.44
N HIS A 248 6.69 7.73 -3.25
CA HIS A 248 5.96 8.15 -2.07
C HIS A 248 5.57 9.63 -2.17
N GLY A 249 4.31 9.92 -1.89
CA GLY A 249 3.74 11.26 -1.96
C GLY A 249 3.06 11.58 -3.29
N THR A 250 3.05 10.66 -4.27
CA THR A 250 2.38 10.88 -5.55
C THR A 250 0.92 11.28 -5.36
N ASP A 251 0.52 12.43 -5.91
CA ASP A 251 -0.86 12.90 -5.94
C ASP A 251 -1.62 12.12 -7.01
N CYS A 252 -2.39 11.13 -6.58
CA CYS A 252 -3.09 10.24 -7.48
C CYS A 252 -4.16 10.95 -8.30
N LYS A 253 -4.77 12.02 -7.77
CA LYS A 253 -5.76 12.77 -8.54
C LYS A 253 -5.10 13.48 -9.70
N ARG A 254 -4.02 14.23 -9.42
CA ARG A 254 -3.27 14.92 -10.48
C ARG A 254 -2.68 13.93 -11.47
N ALA A 255 -2.17 12.80 -11.01
CA ALA A 255 -1.63 11.76 -11.88
C ALA A 255 -2.68 11.19 -12.85
N MET A 256 -3.89 10.93 -12.38
CA MET A 256 -4.97 10.46 -13.25
C MET A 256 -5.36 11.51 -14.29
N GLU A 257 -5.39 12.81 -13.95
CA GLU A 257 -5.65 13.89 -14.91
C GLU A 257 -4.56 13.97 -15.99
N VAL A 258 -3.29 13.83 -15.61
CA VAL A 258 -2.15 13.85 -16.54
C VAL A 258 -2.17 12.64 -17.48
N VAL A 259 -2.42 11.44 -16.96
CA VAL A 259 -2.52 10.22 -17.77
C VAL A 259 -3.69 10.31 -18.75
N ASP A 260 -4.85 10.80 -18.30
CA ASP A 260 -6.01 11.01 -19.17
C ASP A 260 -5.71 12.04 -20.27
N TYR A 261 -5.07 13.17 -19.93
CA TYR A 261 -4.64 14.16 -20.90
C TYR A 261 -3.71 13.55 -21.96
N TYR A 262 -2.67 12.83 -21.54
CA TYR A 262 -1.74 12.18 -22.46
C TYR A 262 -2.44 11.19 -23.39
N LYS A 263 -3.34 10.36 -22.86
CA LYS A 263 -4.06 9.34 -23.66
C LYS A 263 -5.00 9.94 -24.69
N ASN A 264 -5.57 11.12 -24.40
CA ASN A 264 -6.47 11.85 -25.29
C ASN A 264 -5.76 12.94 -26.10
N TYR A 265 -4.44 13.10 -25.95
CA TYR A 265 -3.67 14.10 -26.67
C TYR A 265 -3.60 13.78 -28.17
N ASP A 266 -3.90 14.77 -29.00
CA ASP A 266 -3.84 14.65 -30.46
C ASP A 266 -2.41 14.88 -30.96
N PHE A 267 -1.62 13.81 -30.96
CA PHE A 267 -0.25 13.84 -31.46
C PHE A 267 -0.23 14.16 -32.96
N ALA A 268 0.58 15.14 -33.35
CA ALA A 268 0.70 15.49 -34.76
C ALA A 268 1.22 14.27 -35.57
N PRO A 269 0.86 14.12 -36.86
CA PRO A 269 1.26 12.96 -37.67
C PRO A 269 2.79 12.72 -37.76
N MET A 270 3.61 13.75 -37.52
CA MET A 270 5.08 13.65 -37.47
C MET A 270 5.65 13.30 -36.08
N GLU A 271 4.83 13.36 -35.04
CA GLU A 271 5.16 13.00 -33.65
C GLU A 271 4.67 11.57 -33.31
N GLY A 272 3.74 11.03 -34.10
CA GLY A 272 2.97 9.81 -33.83
C GLY A 272 3.62 8.46 -34.19
N GLY A 273 4.94 8.39 -34.35
CA GLY A 273 5.61 7.12 -34.63
C GLY A 273 5.82 6.29 -33.36
N SER A 274 4.76 5.70 -32.79
CA SER A 274 4.70 4.76 -31.62
C SER A 274 4.40 5.30 -30.20
N ARG A 275 3.57 6.36 -30.10
CA ARG A 275 3.16 7.13 -28.90
C ARG A 275 4.33 7.88 -28.25
N GLY A 276 4.43 9.15 -28.65
CA GLY A 276 5.57 10.03 -28.44
C GLY A 276 5.66 10.62 -27.04
N TYR A 277 6.86 11.09 -26.72
CA TYR A 277 7.12 11.92 -25.55
C TYR A 277 6.27 13.19 -25.60
N LEU A 278 5.51 13.44 -24.54
CA LEU A 278 4.76 14.66 -24.32
C LEU A 278 5.38 15.40 -23.14
N MET A 279 5.62 16.69 -23.31
CA MET A 279 6.13 17.57 -22.26
C MET A 279 5.30 18.84 -22.25
N GLU A 280 4.73 19.14 -21.10
CA GLU A 280 4.01 20.36 -20.80
C GLU A 280 4.77 21.09 -19.67
N ASP A 281 4.26 22.26 -19.25
CA ASP A 281 4.92 23.10 -18.26
C ASP A 281 5.20 22.40 -16.92
N ASP A 282 4.30 21.50 -16.46
CA ASP A 282 4.35 20.86 -15.15
C ASP A 282 4.43 19.33 -15.18
N PHE A 283 4.46 18.70 -16.37
CA PHE A 283 4.63 17.25 -16.47
C PHE A 283 5.28 16.80 -17.77
N SER A 284 5.82 15.58 -17.75
CA SER A 284 6.21 14.87 -18.96
C SER A 284 5.76 13.41 -18.90
N CYS A 285 5.39 12.86 -20.06
CA CYS A 285 4.96 11.48 -20.20
C CYS A 285 5.60 10.82 -21.44
N SER A 286 5.99 9.56 -21.32
CA SER A 286 6.49 8.77 -22.45
C SER A 286 6.41 7.27 -22.23
N TYR A 287 6.45 6.53 -23.33
CA TYR A 287 6.74 5.09 -23.28
C TYR A 287 8.26 4.86 -23.24
N ASN A 288 8.76 4.43 -22.08
CA ASN A 288 10.16 4.07 -21.89
C ASN A 288 10.29 2.91 -20.92
N ALA A 289 11.44 2.24 -20.93
CA ALA A 289 11.78 1.32 -19.87
C ALA A 289 12.16 2.13 -18.62
N ASP A 290 11.77 1.65 -17.45
CA ASP A 290 12.19 2.25 -16.19
C ASP A 290 13.71 2.06 -15.97
N SER A 291 14.33 2.98 -15.23
CA SER A 291 15.76 2.92 -14.92
C SER A 291 16.03 1.65 -14.11
N GLY A 292 16.78 0.68 -14.66
CA GLY A 292 16.97 -0.65 -14.05
C GLY A 292 16.36 -1.81 -14.86
N TRP A 293 15.49 -1.48 -15.83
CA TRP A 293 14.92 -2.43 -16.77
C TRP A 293 15.64 -2.38 -18.13
N PRO A 294 15.76 -3.53 -18.85
CA PRO A 294 16.29 -3.54 -20.20
C PRO A 294 15.45 -2.66 -21.11
N ASP A 295 16.10 -1.80 -21.89
CA ASP A 295 15.41 -0.99 -22.88
C ASP A 295 14.99 -1.83 -24.09
N LYS A 296 13.87 -2.55 -23.94
CA LYS A 296 13.24 -3.37 -24.97
C LYS A 296 11.74 -3.03 -25.08
N PRO A 297 11.12 -3.17 -26.25
CA PRO A 297 9.71 -2.82 -26.46
C PRO A 297 8.74 -3.37 -25.41
N GLU A 298 8.93 -4.60 -24.96
CA GLU A 298 8.09 -5.28 -23.96
C GLU A 298 8.18 -4.71 -22.53
N TYR A 299 9.24 -3.95 -22.23
CA TYR A 299 9.44 -3.29 -20.93
C TYR A 299 9.21 -1.78 -21.03
N ARG A 300 8.73 -1.27 -22.17
CA ARG A 300 8.40 0.14 -22.34
C ARG A 300 6.94 0.36 -21.96
N TRP A 301 6.72 0.96 -20.80
CA TRP A 301 5.38 1.29 -20.30
C TRP A 301 5.20 2.80 -20.30
N LEU A 302 3.95 3.26 -20.19
CA LEU A 302 3.69 4.68 -20.08
C LEU A 302 4.09 5.17 -18.69
N HIS A 303 5.11 6.01 -18.63
CA HIS A 303 5.54 6.72 -17.44
C HIS A 303 5.12 8.19 -17.54
N CYS A 304 4.71 8.78 -16.43
CA CYS A 304 4.50 10.20 -16.30
C CYS A 304 5.20 10.72 -15.04
N SER A 305 5.92 11.82 -15.18
CA SER A 305 6.54 12.57 -14.08
C SER A 305 5.91 13.96 -14.01
N ILE A 306 5.50 14.37 -12.82
CA ILE A 306 4.69 15.56 -12.57
C ILE A 306 5.38 16.39 -11.49
N GLU A 307 5.69 17.65 -11.81
CA GLU A 307 6.33 18.58 -10.90
C GLU A 307 5.50 18.73 -9.61
N ASP A 308 6.15 18.60 -8.46
CA ASP A 308 5.54 18.66 -7.11
C ASP A 308 4.40 17.67 -6.83
N ALA A 309 4.09 16.73 -7.75
CA ALA A 309 2.99 15.77 -7.62
C ALA A 309 3.42 14.29 -7.81
N GLY A 310 4.71 14.04 -8.09
CA GLY A 310 5.30 12.69 -8.11
C GLY A 310 5.28 12.03 -9.48
N SER A 311 5.40 10.70 -9.49
CA SER A 311 5.49 9.92 -10.72
C SER A 311 4.60 8.68 -10.71
N VAL A 312 4.18 8.26 -11.90
CA VAL A 312 3.33 7.09 -12.13
C VAL A 312 3.75 6.28 -13.34
N VAL A 313 3.41 5.00 -13.32
CA VAL A 313 3.48 4.07 -14.45
C VAL A 313 2.13 3.44 -14.72
N VAL A 314 1.78 3.26 -15.99
CA VAL A 314 0.55 2.56 -16.40
C VAL A 314 0.89 1.13 -16.80
N LEU A 315 0.27 0.15 -16.14
CA LEU A 315 0.51 -1.27 -16.35
C LEU A 315 -0.80 -1.99 -16.71
N ASP A 316 -0.76 -2.77 -17.79
CA ASP A 316 -1.83 -3.69 -18.16
C ASP A 316 -1.59 -5.11 -17.58
N ALA A 317 -2.41 -6.09 -17.97
CA ALA A 317 -2.22 -7.47 -17.57
C ALA A 317 -0.91 -8.07 -18.09
N THR A 318 -0.52 -7.78 -19.33
CA THR A 318 0.69 -8.31 -19.96
C THR A 318 1.96 -7.76 -19.29
N ALA A 319 1.98 -6.48 -18.95
CA ALA A 319 3.06 -5.85 -18.20
C ALA A 319 3.24 -6.52 -16.83
N ARG A 320 2.12 -6.76 -16.12
CA ARG A 320 2.16 -7.44 -14.82
C ARG A 320 2.67 -8.88 -14.93
N GLU A 321 2.24 -9.64 -15.93
CA GLU A 321 2.78 -10.99 -16.19
C GLU A 321 4.29 -10.98 -16.48
N LEU A 322 4.76 -10.02 -17.28
CA LEU A 322 6.18 -9.86 -17.58
C LEU A 322 7.02 -9.49 -16.35
N ILE A 323 6.47 -8.66 -15.46
CA ILE A 323 7.12 -8.31 -14.19
C ILE A 323 7.20 -9.55 -13.31
N SER A 324 6.11 -10.29 -13.14
CA SER A 324 6.06 -11.51 -12.34
C SER A 324 7.01 -12.59 -12.86
N ALA A 325 7.15 -12.74 -14.18
CA ALA A 325 8.03 -13.74 -14.79
C ALA A 325 9.54 -13.44 -14.64
N ARG A 326 9.90 -12.20 -14.31
CA ARG A 326 11.29 -11.77 -14.08
C ARG A 326 11.72 -11.88 -12.62
N GLY A 327 10.74 -12.01 -11.71
CA GLY A 327 10.93 -12.20 -10.28
C GLY A 327 11.65 -13.49 -9.93
#